data_AF-A0A8J5RIV4-F1
#
_entry.id   AF-A0A8J5RIV4-F1
#
_cell.length_a   1.000
_cell.length_b   1.000
_cell.length_c   1.000
_cell.angle_alpha   90.00
_cell.angle_beta   90.00
_cell.angle_gamma   90.00
#
_symmetry.space_group_name_H-M   'P 1'
#
loop_
_entity.id
_entity.type
_entity.pdbx_description
1 polymer ?
#
loop_
_entity_poly.entity_id
_entity_poly.type
_entity_poly.pdbx_seq_one_letter_code
_entity_poly.pdbx_strand_id
1 'polypeptide(L)'
;MLCQTALDLQCIFFKVALTQLSVLTTSDDQNYHVMRITRLQDRLLWIQWVRALTHKQEYELGELPLDFNDNQVVISPDTVSIIDKMDSPLPHIMESSDMAYSKPKDRLVSILDQIELKVEQLRRDASRLEEEKDNMLSTLDTLKNSDEYLDPLEDPDREDILRYAERLSMRCLTVEVMVKVQRDDVQQDALHQVNGLIDSLVIALKNDPGSTRHRCAAFINACSSQVEGQGHSDKTFETAILGCTLDDQKRIKKRLQGLLDYIDKVHTFELQ
;
A
#
# COMPACT_ATOMS: atom_id res chain seq x y z
N MET A 1 -13.50 27.30 -14.37
CA MET A 1 -12.54 26.68 -15.31
C MET A 1 -11.07 26.97 -15.00
N LEU A 2 -10.69 28.12 -14.44
CA LEU A 2 -9.29 28.46 -14.12
C LEU A 2 -8.68 27.69 -12.92
N CYS A 3 -9.50 27.09 -12.05
CA CYS A 3 -9.02 26.37 -10.85
C CYS A 3 -8.52 24.95 -11.14
N GLN A 4 -9.12 24.27 -12.13
CA GLN A 4 -8.73 22.90 -12.50
C GLN A 4 -7.36 22.88 -13.19
N THR A 5 -7.08 23.86 -14.05
CA THR A 5 -5.79 23.97 -14.74
C THR A 5 -4.64 24.29 -13.78
N ALA A 6 -4.91 24.94 -12.64
CA ALA A 6 -3.90 25.22 -11.61
C ALA A 6 -3.50 23.96 -10.81
N LEU A 7 -4.47 23.09 -10.50
CA LEU A 7 -4.22 21.79 -9.85
C LEU A 7 -3.46 20.82 -10.77
N ASP A 8 -3.79 20.83 -12.07
CA ASP A 8 -3.11 19.99 -13.06
C ASP A 8 -1.65 20.45 -13.28
N LEU A 9 -1.39 21.76 -13.31
CA LEU A 9 -0.03 22.31 -13.36
C LEU A 9 0.77 22.00 -12.09
N GLN A 10 0.14 21.99 -10.91
CA GLN A 10 0.80 21.59 -9.65
C GLN A 10 1.21 20.11 -9.65
N CYS A 11 0.37 19.21 -10.18
CA CYS A 11 0.70 17.79 -10.32
C CYS A 11 1.84 17.52 -11.32
N ILE A 12 1.93 18.31 -12.40
CA ILE A 12 3.03 18.21 -13.38
C ILE A 12 4.35 18.71 -12.74
N PHE A 13 4.33 19.83 -12.03
CA PHE A 13 5.51 20.32 -11.30
C PHE A 13 5.97 19.32 -10.22
N PHE A 14 5.05 18.65 -9.52
CA PHE A 14 5.35 17.60 -8.55
C PHE A 14 6.07 16.39 -9.18
N LYS A 15 5.62 15.93 -10.35
CA LYS A 15 6.28 14.84 -11.09
C LYS A 15 7.65 15.25 -11.63
N VAL A 16 7.81 16.45 -12.16
CA VAL A 16 9.11 16.95 -12.68
C VAL A 16 10.11 17.15 -11.53
N ALA A 17 9.69 17.68 -10.39
CA ALA A 17 10.55 17.86 -9.22
C ALA A 17 11.01 16.53 -8.61
N LEU A 18 10.12 15.53 -8.49
CA LEU A 18 10.47 14.20 -8.02
C LEU A 18 11.43 13.46 -8.97
N THR A 19 11.28 13.67 -10.28
CA THR A 19 12.15 13.06 -11.29
C THR A 19 13.53 13.73 -11.34
N GLN A 20 13.62 15.04 -11.11
CA GLN A 20 14.90 15.75 -10.96
C GLN A 20 15.63 15.34 -9.67
N LEU A 21 14.89 15.08 -8.58
CA LEU A 21 15.44 14.56 -7.32
C LEU A 21 15.96 13.13 -7.44
N SER A 22 15.37 12.28 -8.29
CA SER A 22 15.88 10.91 -8.53
C SER A 22 17.10 10.87 -9.44
N VAL A 23 17.37 11.93 -10.22
CA VAL A 23 18.57 12.03 -11.07
C VAL A 23 19.79 12.51 -10.28
N LEU A 24 19.61 13.20 -9.14
CA LEU A 24 20.72 13.65 -8.28
C LEU A 24 21.23 12.56 -7.31
N THR A 25 20.66 11.35 -7.32
CA THR A 25 21.06 10.24 -6.42
C THR A 25 22.15 9.33 -6.97
N THR A 26 22.74 9.63 -8.13
CA THR A 26 23.87 8.87 -8.70
C THR A 26 25.12 9.74 -8.72
N SER A 27 25.71 10.00 -7.56
CA SER A 27 27.13 10.39 -7.49
C SER A 27 27.67 10.12 -6.10
N ASP A 28 28.88 9.56 -6.08
CA ASP A 28 29.64 9.04 -4.94
C ASP A 28 29.84 10.01 -3.75
N ASP A 29 29.98 9.35 -2.60
CA ASP A 29 30.87 9.63 -1.45
C ASP A 29 30.57 10.72 -0.38
N GLN A 30 30.77 10.25 0.86
CA GLN A 30 31.18 10.96 2.10
C GLN A 30 30.32 12.03 2.78
N ASN A 31 29.04 12.27 2.43
CA ASN A 31 28.29 13.36 3.10
C ASN A 31 26.87 13.04 3.61
N TYR A 32 26.73 11.91 4.31
CA TYR A 32 25.46 11.47 4.91
C TYR A 32 24.84 12.44 5.93
N HIS A 33 25.64 13.28 6.62
CA HIS A 33 25.12 14.24 7.60
C HIS A 33 24.69 15.58 6.98
N VAL A 34 25.40 16.06 5.96
CA VAL A 34 25.04 17.31 5.27
C VAL A 34 23.77 17.13 4.43
N MET A 35 23.63 16.00 3.73
CA MET A 35 22.40 15.69 2.97
C MET A 35 21.15 15.57 3.84
N ARG A 36 21.28 15.17 5.11
CA ARG A 36 20.13 14.99 6.02
C ARG A 36 19.63 16.33 6.58
N ILE A 37 20.54 17.30 6.76
CA ILE A 37 20.22 18.66 7.20
C ILE A 37 19.58 19.47 6.07
N THR A 38 20.09 19.37 4.83
CA THR A 38 19.42 19.99 3.65
C THR A 38 18.04 19.39 3.41
N ARG A 39 17.86 18.06 3.52
CA ARG A 39 16.53 17.40 3.39
C ARG A 39 15.49 17.85 4.43
N LEU A 40 15.92 18.26 5.63
CA LEU A 40 15.01 18.77 6.67
C LEU A 40 14.75 20.28 6.51
N GLN A 41 15.76 21.06 6.13
CA GLN A 41 15.59 22.49 5.81
C GLN A 41 14.69 22.69 4.58
N ASP A 42 14.83 21.87 3.54
CA ASP A 42 13.98 21.92 2.35
C ASP A 42 12.53 21.53 2.66
N ARG A 43 12.31 20.57 3.58
CA ARG A 43 10.96 20.22 4.05
C ARG A 43 10.32 21.32 4.89
N LEU A 44 11.07 21.99 5.75
CA LEU A 44 10.57 23.11 6.57
C LEU A 44 10.28 24.35 5.72
N LEU A 45 11.16 24.67 4.77
CA LEU A 45 10.93 25.74 3.79
C LEU A 45 9.73 25.43 2.89
N TRP A 46 9.55 24.18 2.45
CA TRP A 46 8.37 23.76 1.68
C TRP A 46 7.08 23.87 2.50
N ILE A 47 7.06 23.42 3.75
CA ILE A 47 5.88 23.57 4.64
C ILE A 47 5.56 25.06 4.86
N GLN A 48 6.57 25.91 5.04
CA GLN A 48 6.38 27.36 5.16
C GLN A 48 5.89 27.99 3.85
N TRP A 49 6.37 27.53 2.69
CA TRP A 49 5.95 28.02 1.38
C TRP A 49 4.53 27.59 1.02
N VAL A 50 4.17 26.33 1.29
CA VAL A 50 2.79 25.82 1.13
C VAL A 50 1.83 26.55 2.05
N ARG A 51 2.20 26.77 3.32
CA ARG A 51 1.39 27.59 4.26
C ARG A 51 1.25 29.03 3.77
N ALA A 52 2.30 29.63 3.23
CA ALA A 52 2.24 30.98 2.67
C ALA A 52 1.36 31.05 1.42
N LEU A 53 1.33 30.01 0.57
CA LEU A 53 0.44 29.95 -0.59
C LEU A 53 -1.02 29.71 -0.21
N THR A 54 -1.31 28.84 0.77
CA THR A 54 -2.69 28.64 1.25
C THR A 54 -3.23 29.89 1.93
N HIS A 55 -2.40 30.61 2.71
CA HIS A 55 -2.79 31.86 3.36
C HIS A 55 -2.97 33.02 2.37
N LYS A 56 -2.30 32.97 1.21
CA LYS A 56 -2.45 33.97 0.14
C LYS A 56 -3.72 33.72 -0.70
N GLN A 57 -4.21 32.48 -0.72
CA GLN A 57 -5.45 32.09 -1.41
C GLN A 57 -6.71 32.48 -0.61
N GLU A 58 -6.62 32.55 0.73
CA GLU A 58 -7.71 33.02 1.61
C GLU A 58 -7.97 34.53 1.55
N TYR A 59 -7.02 35.34 1.05
CA TYR A 59 -7.22 36.80 0.92
C TYR A 59 -7.79 37.25 -0.44
N GLU A 60 -7.95 36.35 -1.42
CA GLU A 60 -8.48 36.69 -2.76
C GLU A 60 -9.92 36.20 -3.02
N LEU A 61 -10.55 35.49 -2.08
CA LEU A 61 -11.95 35.06 -2.17
C LEU A 61 -12.80 35.78 -1.11
N GLY A 62 -13.25 36.98 -1.45
CA GLY A 62 -14.15 37.79 -0.65
C GLY A 62 -15.50 37.09 -0.36
N GLU A 63 -16.03 37.43 0.81
CA GLU A 63 -17.27 36.90 1.42
C GLU A 63 -18.49 36.94 0.50
N LEU A 64 -19.30 35.87 0.54
CA LEU A 64 -20.72 35.92 0.18
C LEU A 64 -21.53 35.30 1.33
N PRO A 65 -22.61 35.96 1.80
CA PRO A 65 -23.40 35.48 2.92
C PRO A 65 -24.44 34.46 2.43
N LEU A 66 -24.49 33.30 3.09
CA LEU A 66 -25.56 32.32 2.91
C LEU A 66 -26.41 32.25 4.17
N ASP A 67 -27.61 32.82 4.04
CA ASP A 67 -28.75 32.72 4.94
C ASP A 67 -29.31 31.29 4.86
N PHE A 68 -29.40 30.59 5.99
CA PHE A 68 -30.02 29.26 6.06
C PHE A 68 -31.18 29.29 7.06
N ASN A 69 -32.37 29.23 6.47
CA ASN A 69 -33.66 29.14 7.11
C ASN A 69 -33.83 27.77 7.81
N ASP A 70 -34.43 27.82 9.00
CA ASP A 70 -34.78 26.70 9.86
C ASP A 70 -35.58 25.61 9.13
N ASN A 71 -35.16 24.36 9.27
CA ASN A 71 -36.12 23.27 9.34
C ASN A 71 -35.62 22.18 10.30
N GLN A 72 -36.35 22.07 11.41
CA GLN A 72 -36.11 21.17 12.52
C GLN A 72 -36.18 19.71 12.08
N VAL A 73 -35.16 18.92 12.47
CA VAL A 73 -35.29 17.47 12.64
C VAL A 73 -35.11 17.19 14.13
N VAL A 74 -36.20 16.83 14.78
CA VAL A 74 -36.25 16.39 16.17
C VAL A 74 -35.67 14.97 16.23
N ILE A 75 -34.56 14.78 16.94
CA ILE A 75 -33.98 13.47 17.24
C ILE A 75 -34.37 13.10 18.67
N SER A 76 -35.07 11.96 18.82
CA SER A 76 -35.45 11.32 20.08
C SER A 76 -34.23 10.86 20.91
N PRO A 77 -34.36 10.68 22.24
CA PRO A 77 -33.20 10.68 23.16
C PRO A 77 -32.35 9.40 23.25
N ASP A 78 -32.48 8.42 22.36
CA ASP A 78 -31.95 7.07 22.60
C ASP A 78 -30.75 6.65 21.74
N THR A 79 -29.77 7.53 21.50
CA THR A 79 -28.52 7.08 20.84
C THR A 79 -27.23 7.66 21.43
N VAL A 80 -27.28 8.11 22.68
CA VAL A 80 -26.07 8.41 23.47
C VAL A 80 -25.54 7.11 24.07
N SER A 81 -24.82 6.29 23.29
CA SER A 81 -24.03 5.19 23.85
C SER A 81 -22.87 4.65 22.99
N ILE A 82 -22.49 5.31 21.89
CA ILE A 82 -21.36 4.85 21.04
C ILE A 82 -20.29 5.94 20.81
N ILE A 83 -20.23 6.97 21.69
CA ILE A 83 -19.17 7.99 21.66
C ILE A 83 -18.48 8.06 23.03
N ASP A 84 -18.12 6.90 23.60
CA ASP A 84 -17.42 6.86 24.90
C ASP A 84 -16.30 5.81 24.98
N LYS A 85 -15.70 5.42 23.84
CA LYS A 85 -14.57 4.48 23.81
C LYS A 85 -13.38 4.88 22.95
N MET A 86 -13.17 6.18 22.77
CA MET A 86 -11.91 6.72 22.24
C MET A 86 -11.34 7.75 23.20
N ASP A 87 -11.13 7.31 24.44
CA ASP A 87 -10.12 7.89 25.30
C ASP A 87 -9.03 6.82 25.43
N SER A 88 -8.11 6.79 24.45
CA SER A 88 -6.86 6.06 24.63
C SER A 88 -5.89 7.04 25.30
N PRO A 89 -5.59 6.88 26.59
CA PRO A 89 -4.62 7.74 27.24
C PRO A 89 -3.29 7.55 26.52
N LEU A 90 -2.52 8.64 26.39
CA LEU A 90 -1.07 8.59 26.25
C LEU A 90 -0.53 7.38 27.02
N PRO A 91 0.43 6.60 26.48
CA PRO A 91 0.84 5.35 27.10
C PRO A 91 1.13 5.59 28.57
N HIS A 92 0.24 5.08 29.41
CA HIS A 92 0.37 5.16 30.84
C HIS A 92 1.62 4.35 31.15
N ILE A 93 2.69 5.05 31.48
CA ILE A 93 3.83 4.44 32.15
C ILE A 93 3.21 3.86 33.42
N MET A 94 2.89 2.57 33.40
CA MET A 94 2.71 1.84 34.63
C MET A 94 4.05 1.94 35.32
N GLU A 95 4.16 2.85 36.27
CA GLU A 95 5.16 2.77 37.33
C GLU A 95 4.84 1.52 38.15
N SER A 96 5.15 0.36 37.58
CA SER A 96 5.36 -0.86 38.35
C SER A 96 6.47 -0.53 39.36
N SER A 97 6.14 -0.64 40.64
CA SER A 97 7.01 -0.28 41.76
C SER A 97 8.30 -1.10 41.83
N ASP A 98 8.53 -2.04 40.89
CA ASP A 98 9.75 -2.84 40.78
C ASP A 98 10.87 -2.15 39.98
N MET A 99 10.62 -1.00 39.36
CA MET A 99 11.60 -0.26 38.54
C MET A 99 12.56 0.64 39.33
N ALA A 100 12.57 0.60 40.66
CA ALA A 100 13.38 1.50 41.49
C ALA A 100 14.90 1.21 41.46
N TYR A 101 15.35 0.08 40.90
CA TYR A 101 16.76 -0.35 40.91
C TYR A 101 17.40 -0.58 39.53
N SER A 102 16.69 -0.32 38.42
CA SER A 102 17.29 -0.49 37.09
C SER A 102 18.16 0.72 36.71
N LYS A 103 19.33 0.47 36.12
CA LYS A 103 20.24 1.56 35.71
C LYS A 103 19.50 2.43 34.68
N PRO A 104 19.81 3.74 34.58
CA PRO A 104 19.17 4.62 33.60
C PRO A 104 19.18 4.06 32.15
N LYS A 105 20.25 3.33 31.80
CA LYS A 105 20.37 2.59 30.54
C LYS A 105 19.25 1.56 30.34
N ASP A 106 18.94 0.76 31.35
CA ASP A 106 17.96 -0.34 31.24
C ASP A 106 16.54 0.20 31.06
N ARG A 107 16.23 1.33 31.72
CA ARG A 107 14.97 2.06 31.50
C ARG A 107 14.84 2.57 30.07
N LEU A 108 15.92 3.15 29.51
CA LEU A 108 15.93 3.64 28.14
C LEU A 108 15.78 2.51 27.13
N VAL A 109 16.48 1.39 27.32
CA VAL A 109 16.36 0.20 26.46
C VAL A 109 14.92 -0.31 26.49
N SER A 110 14.30 -0.43 27.66
CA SER A 110 12.90 -0.87 27.77
C SER A 110 11.91 0.05 27.02
N ILE A 111 12.15 1.36 27.00
CA ILE A 111 11.33 2.31 26.24
C ILE A 111 11.55 2.10 24.73
N LEU A 112 12.79 1.88 24.29
CA LEU A 112 13.10 1.62 22.89
C LEU A 112 12.45 0.32 22.39
N ASP A 113 12.50 -0.76 23.18
CA ASP A 113 11.86 -2.03 22.85
C ASP A 113 10.33 -1.87 22.72
N GLN A 114 9.71 -1.06 23.59
CA GLN A 114 8.28 -0.75 23.49
C GLN A 114 7.94 0.07 22.24
N ILE A 115 8.82 0.99 21.82
CA ILE A 115 8.65 1.75 20.58
C ILE A 115 8.78 0.82 19.38
N GLU A 116 9.77 -0.08 19.36
CA GLU A 116 9.95 -1.08 18.31
C GLU A 116 8.70 -1.95 18.16
N LEU A 117 8.16 -2.46 19.27
CA LEU A 117 6.93 -3.24 19.25
C LEU A 117 5.74 -2.46 18.67
N LYS A 118 5.62 -1.16 19.01
CA LYS A 118 4.56 -0.29 18.46
C LYS A 118 4.76 0.00 16.98
N VAL A 119 6.00 0.15 16.51
CA VAL A 119 6.31 0.30 15.08
C VAL A 119 5.89 -0.95 14.32
N GLU A 120 6.24 -2.14 14.83
CA GLU A 120 5.85 -3.40 14.20
C GLU A 120 4.34 -3.65 14.24
N GLN A 121 3.64 -3.19 15.28
CA GLN A 121 2.18 -3.18 15.33
C GLN A 121 1.59 -2.25 14.26
N LEU A 122 2.09 -1.02 14.16
CA LEU A 122 1.64 -0.04 13.16
C LEU A 122 1.84 -0.55 11.74
N ARG A 123 2.96 -1.23 11.47
CA ARG A 123 3.23 -1.86 10.17
C ARG A 123 2.21 -2.95 9.86
N ARG A 124 1.89 -3.82 10.82
CA ARG A 124 0.87 -4.86 10.65
C ARG A 124 -0.52 -4.27 10.40
N ASP A 125 -0.89 -3.23 11.15
CA ASP A 125 -2.18 -2.56 10.98
C ASP A 125 -2.28 -1.84 9.63
N ALA A 126 -1.20 -1.17 9.19
CA ALA A 126 -1.15 -0.55 7.87
C ALA A 126 -1.23 -1.57 6.73
N SER A 127 -0.52 -2.70 6.83
CA SER A 127 -0.64 -3.79 5.84
C SER A 127 -2.06 -4.37 5.80
N ARG A 128 -2.75 -4.48 6.95
CA ARG A 128 -4.15 -4.91 6.99
C ARG A 128 -5.07 -3.92 6.28
N LEU A 129 -4.89 -2.62 6.49
CA LEU A 129 -5.67 -1.59 5.80
C LEU A 129 -5.43 -1.57 4.28
N GLU A 130 -4.19 -1.81 3.85
CA GLU A 130 -3.84 -2.00 2.43
C GLU A 130 -4.62 -3.18 1.83
N GLU A 131 -4.63 -4.33 2.52
CA GLU A 131 -5.36 -5.52 2.08
C GLU A 131 -6.89 -5.33 2.08
N GLU A 132 -7.46 -4.68 3.10
CA GLU A 132 -8.89 -4.36 3.14
C GLU A 132 -9.31 -3.48 1.94
N LYS A 133 -8.47 -2.49 1.59
CA LYS A 133 -8.66 -1.67 0.39
C LYS A 133 -8.67 -2.52 -0.88
N ASP A 134 -7.66 -3.38 -1.05
CA ASP A 134 -7.56 -4.26 -2.23
C ASP A 134 -8.75 -5.21 -2.33
N ASN A 135 -9.24 -5.74 -1.20
CA ASN A 135 -10.42 -6.61 -1.14
C ASN A 135 -11.69 -5.86 -1.57
N MET A 136 -11.87 -4.60 -1.15
CA MET A 136 -12.99 -3.77 -1.60
C MET A 136 -12.94 -3.55 -3.12
N LEU A 137 -11.77 -3.21 -3.67
CA LEU A 137 -11.59 -3.00 -5.10
C LEU A 137 -11.83 -4.30 -5.89
N SER A 138 -11.31 -5.44 -5.42
CA SER A 138 -11.54 -6.74 -6.05
C SER A 138 -13.01 -7.14 -6.04
N THR A 139 -13.75 -6.83 -4.96
CA THR A 139 -15.19 -7.11 -4.87
C THR A 139 -15.97 -6.26 -5.87
N LEU A 140 -15.65 -4.96 -5.95
CA LEU A 140 -16.27 -4.05 -6.91
C LEU A 140 -15.99 -4.47 -8.36
N ASP A 141 -14.76 -4.89 -8.66
CA ASP A 141 -14.40 -5.41 -9.98
C ASP A 141 -15.19 -6.68 -10.33
N THR A 142 -15.30 -7.61 -9.39
CA THR A 142 -16.09 -8.85 -9.58
C THR A 142 -17.56 -8.52 -9.89
N LEU A 143 -18.16 -7.57 -9.17
CA LEU A 143 -19.55 -7.15 -9.42
C LEU A 143 -19.72 -6.49 -10.79
N LYS A 144 -18.73 -5.68 -11.22
CA LYS A 144 -18.75 -4.99 -12.51
C LYS A 144 -18.55 -5.92 -13.72
N ASN A 145 -17.90 -7.06 -13.52
CA ASN A 145 -17.53 -7.98 -14.60
C ASN A 145 -18.30 -9.32 -14.56
N SER A 146 -19.28 -9.45 -13.65
CA SER A 146 -20.07 -10.68 -13.51
C SER A 146 -21.38 -10.57 -14.28
N ASP A 147 -21.45 -11.27 -15.41
CA ASP A 147 -22.67 -11.40 -16.22
C ASP A 147 -23.82 -12.00 -15.40
N GLU A 148 -23.52 -12.87 -14.42
CA GLU A 148 -24.55 -13.46 -13.53
C GLU A 148 -25.33 -12.39 -12.75
N TYR A 149 -24.68 -11.32 -12.32
CA TYR A 149 -25.34 -10.23 -11.58
C TYR A 149 -25.89 -9.14 -12.48
N LEU A 150 -25.26 -8.92 -13.64
CA LEU A 150 -25.61 -7.83 -14.53
C LEU A 150 -26.72 -8.23 -15.51
N ASP A 151 -26.66 -9.43 -16.11
CA ASP A 151 -27.58 -9.88 -17.16
C ASP A 151 -29.07 -9.85 -16.79
N PRO A 152 -29.47 -10.18 -15.54
CA PRO A 152 -30.87 -10.07 -15.14
C PRO A 152 -31.40 -8.64 -15.05
N LEU A 153 -30.54 -7.62 -15.05
CA LEU A 153 -30.92 -6.20 -14.92
C LEU A 153 -31.29 -5.60 -16.26
N GLU A 154 -32.33 -4.77 -16.27
CA GLU A 154 -32.65 -3.89 -17.39
C GLU A 154 -31.55 -2.83 -17.57
N ASP A 155 -31.33 -2.37 -18.80
CA ASP A 155 -30.29 -1.40 -19.14
C ASP A 155 -30.20 -0.17 -18.22
N PRO A 156 -31.29 0.54 -17.85
CA PRO A 156 -31.18 1.71 -16.97
C PRO A 156 -30.69 1.35 -15.57
N ASP A 157 -31.16 0.25 -14.99
CA ASP A 157 -30.75 -0.21 -13.66
C ASP A 157 -29.29 -0.70 -13.68
N ARG A 158 -28.90 -1.39 -14.77
CA ARG A 158 -27.52 -1.83 -15.00
C ARG A 158 -26.57 -0.64 -15.06
N GLU A 159 -26.89 0.39 -15.84
CA GLU A 159 -26.06 1.60 -15.96
C GLU A 159 -25.93 2.35 -14.63
N ASP A 160 -27.03 2.47 -13.88
CA ASP A 160 -27.04 3.11 -12.57
C ASP A 160 -26.16 2.37 -11.54
N ILE A 161 -26.24 1.04 -11.52
CA ILE A 161 -25.41 0.19 -10.66
C ILE A 161 -23.93 0.30 -11.06
N LEU A 162 -23.61 0.23 -12.35
CA LEU A 162 -22.23 0.36 -12.83
C LEU A 162 -21.64 1.73 -12.49
N ARG A 163 -22.41 2.81 -12.65
CA ARG A 163 -22.01 4.17 -12.25
C ARG A 163 -21.77 4.26 -10.74
N TYR A 164 -22.58 3.57 -9.94
CA TYR A 164 -22.40 3.55 -8.49
C TYR A 164 -21.15 2.77 -8.07
N ALA A 165 -20.91 1.59 -8.64
CA ALA A 165 -19.72 0.78 -8.40
C ALA A 165 -18.43 1.53 -8.81
N GLU A 166 -18.46 2.24 -9.94
CA GLU A 166 -17.35 3.08 -10.38
C GLU A 166 -17.05 4.21 -9.38
N ARG A 167 -18.08 4.91 -8.91
CA ARG A 167 -17.93 5.94 -7.90
C ARG A 167 -17.33 5.40 -6.59
N LEU A 168 -17.75 4.21 -6.17
CA LEU A 168 -17.17 3.54 -4.99
C LEU A 168 -15.70 3.17 -5.22
N SER A 169 -15.36 2.66 -6.41
CA SER A 169 -13.98 2.35 -6.78
C SER A 169 -13.08 3.59 -6.67
N MET A 170 -13.54 4.73 -7.21
CA MET A 170 -12.82 6.01 -7.11
C MET A 170 -12.63 6.47 -5.66
N ARG A 171 -13.60 6.23 -4.77
CA ARG A 171 -13.49 6.55 -3.34
C ARG A 171 -12.54 5.61 -2.60
N CYS A 172 -12.50 4.32 -2.95
CA CYS A 172 -11.50 3.40 -2.41
C CYS A 172 -10.08 3.84 -2.81
N LEU A 173 -9.91 4.38 -4.02
CA LEU A 173 -8.62 4.86 -4.50
C LEU A 173 -8.11 6.11 -3.77
N THR A 174 -8.96 6.90 -3.09
CA THR A 174 -8.50 8.02 -2.26
C THR A 174 -7.81 7.58 -0.97
N VAL A 175 -7.95 6.31 -0.57
CA VAL A 175 -7.26 5.76 0.60
C VAL A 175 -5.86 5.32 0.16
N GLU A 176 -4.83 6.05 0.62
CA GLU A 176 -3.42 5.73 0.36
C GLU A 176 -2.75 5.21 1.64
N VAL A 177 -2.28 3.97 1.60
CA VAL A 177 -1.53 3.33 2.68
C VAL A 177 -0.20 2.86 2.11
N MET A 178 0.92 3.16 2.79
CA MET A 178 2.25 2.79 2.34
C MET A 178 3.03 2.11 3.46
N VAL A 179 3.35 0.83 3.25
CA VAL A 179 4.28 0.07 4.11
C VAL A 179 5.55 -0.21 3.33
N LYS A 180 6.70 0.28 3.82
CA LYS A 180 7.99 0.04 3.19
C LYS A 180 8.68 -1.16 3.83
N VAL A 181 9.06 -2.13 3.00
CA VAL A 181 9.98 -3.20 3.38
C VAL A 181 11.40 -2.63 3.33
N GLN A 182 12.09 -2.62 4.46
CA GLN A 182 13.51 -2.28 4.51
C GLN A 182 14.31 -3.50 4.05
N ARG A 183 15.28 -3.26 3.17
CA ARG A 183 16.15 -4.30 2.61
C ARG A 183 17.59 -3.84 2.68
N ASP A 184 18.49 -4.75 3.02
CA ASP A 184 19.91 -4.57 2.78
C ASP A 184 20.26 -4.89 1.31
N ASP A 185 21.51 -4.63 0.92
CA ASP A 185 21.97 -4.82 -0.46
C ASP A 185 21.85 -6.29 -0.92
N VAL A 186 22.10 -7.24 -0.02
CA VAL A 186 22.01 -8.68 -0.31
C VAL A 186 20.57 -9.08 -0.59
N GLN A 187 19.62 -8.60 0.22
CA GLN A 187 18.19 -8.82 0.04
C GLN A 187 17.66 -8.16 -1.24
N GLN A 188 18.21 -7.01 -1.62
CA GLN A 188 17.86 -6.35 -2.89
C GLN A 188 18.35 -7.16 -4.10
N ASP A 189 19.59 -7.64 -4.06
CA ASP A 189 20.15 -8.47 -5.12
C ASP A 189 19.39 -9.79 -5.28
N ALA A 190 19.03 -10.43 -4.15
CA ALA A 190 18.19 -11.63 -4.15
C ALA A 190 16.82 -11.37 -4.78
N LEU A 191 16.16 -10.27 -4.40
CA LEU A 191 14.87 -9.87 -4.97
C LEU A 191 14.97 -9.59 -6.47
N HIS A 192 16.05 -8.94 -6.91
CA HIS A 192 16.31 -8.69 -8.33
C HIS A 192 16.45 -10.01 -9.10
N GLN A 193 17.21 -10.98 -8.58
CA GLN A 193 17.35 -12.30 -9.17
C GLN A 193 15.99 -13.03 -9.28
N VAL A 194 15.18 -13.00 -8.22
CA VAL A 194 13.85 -13.60 -8.25
C VAL A 194 12.96 -12.95 -9.32
N ASN A 195 12.95 -11.62 -9.42
CA ASN A 195 12.16 -10.94 -10.44
C ASN A 195 12.61 -11.31 -11.86
N GLY A 196 13.91 -11.42 -12.12
CA GLY A 196 14.42 -11.87 -13.41
C GLY A 196 13.99 -13.30 -13.78
N LEU A 197 13.91 -14.20 -12.79
CA LEU A 197 13.38 -15.56 -13.00
C LEU A 197 11.88 -15.54 -13.34
N ILE A 198 11.08 -14.69 -12.67
CA ILE A 198 9.65 -14.54 -12.97
C ILE A 198 9.45 -13.94 -14.36
N ASP A 199 10.21 -12.91 -14.73
CA ASP A 199 10.10 -12.28 -16.05
C ASP A 199 10.45 -13.26 -17.16
N SER A 200 11.42 -14.15 -16.91
CA SER A 200 11.75 -15.26 -17.81
C SER A 200 10.58 -16.24 -17.99
N LEU A 201 9.77 -16.51 -16.96
CA LEU A 201 8.54 -17.30 -17.10
C LEU A 201 7.53 -16.60 -18.00
N VAL A 202 7.31 -15.30 -17.79
CA VAL A 202 6.35 -14.51 -18.58
C VAL A 202 6.74 -14.49 -20.05
N ILE A 203 8.03 -14.39 -20.37
CA ILE A 203 8.54 -14.46 -21.75
C ILE A 203 8.34 -15.87 -22.34
N ALA A 204 8.62 -16.92 -21.56
CA ALA A 204 8.49 -18.30 -22.00
C ALA A 204 7.04 -18.73 -22.28
N LEU A 205 6.07 -18.10 -21.61
CA LEU A 205 4.64 -18.42 -21.74
C LEU A 205 4.14 -18.39 -23.19
N LYS A 206 4.66 -17.47 -24.03
CA LYS A 206 4.25 -17.36 -25.44
C LYS A 206 4.73 -18.52 -26.33
N ASN A 207 5.82 -19.17 -25.94
CA ASN A 207 6.49 -20.17 -26.77
C ASN A 207 6.16 -21.60 -26.33
N ASP A 208 6.07 -21.81 -25.02
CA ASP A 208 5.79 -23.12 -24.43
C ASP A 208 4.95 -22.95 -23.15
N PRO A 209 3.63 -22.83 -23.29
CA PRO A 209 2.76 -22.51 -22.17
C PRO A 209 2.65 -23.72 -21.22
N GLY A 210 2.74 -24.96 -21.73
CA GLY A 210 2.71 -26.19 -20.93
C GLY A 210 3.93 -26.31 -20.00
N SER A 211 5.15 -26.16 -20.52
CA SER A 211 6.37 -26.20 -19.69
C SER A 211 6.43 -25.02 -18.70
N THR A 212 6.02 -23.82 -19.15
CA THR A 212 5.98 -22.62 -18.31
C THR A 212 5.06 -22.81 -17.10
N ARG A 213 3.89 -23.44 -17.28
CA ARG A 213 2.97 -23.81 -16.19
C ARG A 213 3.65 -24.67 -15.13
N HIS A 214 4.32 -25.75 -15.54
CA HIS A 214 5.02 -26.67 -14.62
C HIS A 214 6.13 -25.96 -13.85
N ARG A 215 6.88 -25.10 -14.54
CA ARG A 215 7.97 -24.32 -13.93
C ARG A 215 7.44 -23.26 -12.95
N CYS A 216 6.32 -22.62 -13.26
CA CYS A 216 5.63 -21.71 -12.33
C CYS A 216 5.18 -22.45 -11.06
N ALA A 217 4.61 -23.65 -11.20
CA ALA A 217 4.27 -24.50 -10.05
C ALA A 217 5.51 -24.87 -9.21
N ALA A 218 6.64 -25.17 -9.86
CA ALA A 218 7.91 -25.44 -9.17
C ALA A 218 8.43 -24.23 -8.36
N PHE A 219 8.21 -22.99 -8.84
CA PHE A 219 8.54 -21.78 -8.09
C PHE A 219 7.62 -21.59 -6.88
N ILE A 220 6.31 -21.84 -7.01
CA ILE A 220 5.36 -21.78 -5.89
C ILE A 220 5.73 -22.79 -4.79
N ASN A 221 6.16 -23.98 -5.19
CA ASN A 221 6.66 -25.00 -4.25
C ASN A 221 7.92 -24.52 -3.52
N ALA A 222 8.84 -23.85 -4.21
CA ALA A 222 10.03 -23.27 -3.60
C ALA A 222 9.73 -22.12 -2.61
N CYS A 223 8.58 -21.44 -2.73
CA CYS A 223 8.12 -20.46 -1.73
C CYS A 223 7.54 -21.09 -0.45
N SER A 224 7.30 -22.40 -0.44
CA SER A 224 6.66 -23.09 0.68
C SER A 224 7.69 -23.95 1.39
N SER A 225 8.04 -23.57 2.62
CA SER A 225 8.90 -24.37 3.49
C SER A 225 8.14 -25.59 4.04
N GLN A 226 7.73 -26.54 3.19
CA GLN A 226 7.15 -27.81 3.66
C GLN A 226 7.56 -29.03 2.84
N VAL A 227 8.16 -29.96 3.60
CA VAL A 227 8.12 -31.43 3.54
C VAL A 227 8.46 -32.10 2.21
N GLU A 228 9.57 -32.82 2.24
CA GLU A 228 9.97 -33.87 1.30
C GLU A 228 8.75 -34.68 0.82
N GLY A 229 8.22 -34.40 -0.38
CA GLY A 229 7.17 -35.24 -0.96
C GLY A 229 6.14 -34.58 -1.88
N GLN A 230 5.97 -33.25 -1.87
CA GLN A 230 5.02 -32.60 -2.78
C GLN A 230 5.71 -31.72 -3.83
N GLY A 231 6.04 -32.35 -4.96
CA GLY A 231 6.44 -31.68 -6.19
C GLY A 231 7.93 -31.35 -6.32
N HIS A 232 8.39 -31.23 -7.56
CA HIS A 232 9.73 -30.74 -7.87
C HIS A 232 9.80 -29.23 -7.59
N SER A 233 10.74 -28.79 -6.73
CA SER A 233 11.06 -27.37 -6.54
C SER A 233 12.23 -26.96 -7.43
N ASP A 234 12.20 -25.73 -7.94
CA ASP A 234 13.34 -25.17 -8.69
C ASP A 234 14.42 -24.70 -7.69
N LYS A 235 15.57 -25.36 -7.68
CA LYS A 235 16.66 -25.07 -6.72
C LYS A 235 17.31 -23.70 -6.91
N THR A 236 17.31 -23.19 -8.14
CA THR A 236 17.85 -21.85 -8.42
C THR A 236 16.92 -20.79 -7.81
N PHE A 237 15.62 -20.95 -8.04
CA PHE A 237 14.61 -20.07 -7.46
C PHE A 237 14.57 -20.19 -5.94
N GLU A 238 14.64 -21.41 -5.39
CA GLU A 238 14.67 -21.69 -3.94
C GLU A 238 15.83 -20.97 -3.25
N THR A 239 17.02 -20.99 -3.84
CA THR A 239 18.19 -20.29 -3.29
C THR A 239 17.99 -18.77 -3.30
N ALA A 240 17.48 -18.22 -4.41
CA ALA A 240 17.24 -16.79 -4.54
C ALA A 240 16.13 -16.28 -3.60
N ILE A 241 15.03 -17.02 -3.48
CA ILE A 241 13.87 -16.61 -2.65
C ILE A 241 14.19 -16.65 -1.14
N LEU A 242 15.05 -17.56 -0.70
CA LEU A 242 15.53 -17.61 0.68
C LEU A 242 16.40 -16.40 1.06
N GLY A 243 17.02 -15.73 0.09
CA GLY A 243 17.74 -14.48 0.28
C GLY A 243 16.84 -13.25 0.45
N CYS A 244 15.54 -13.36 0.16
CA CYS A 244 14.58 -12.28 0.28
C CYS A 244 13.99 -12.16 1.69
N THR A 245 13.42 -10.99 2.00
CA THR A 245 12.64 -10.80 3.24
C THR A 245 11.38 -11.68 3.28
N LEU A 246 10.87 -12.01 4.47
CA LEU A 246 9.63 -12.80 4.59
C LEU A 246 8.42 -12.11 3.92
N ASP A 247 8.37 -10.77 3.95
CA ASP A 247 7.34 -9.99 3.26
C ASP A 247 7.42 -10.16 1.73
N ASP A 248 8.63 -10.14 1.18
CA ASP A 248 8.87 -10.38 -0.25
C ASP A 248 8.49 -11.80 -0.64
N GLN A 249 8.88 -12.81 0.14
CA GLN A 249 8.55 -14.21 -0.13
C GLN A 249 7.02 -14.42 -0.23
N LYS A 250 6.25 -13.81 0.68
CA LYS A 250 4.77 -13.84 0.64
C LYS A 250 4.22 -13.13 -0.59
N ARG A 251 4.71 -11.93 -0.90
CA ARG A 251 4.27 -11.15 -2.08
C ARG A 251 4.58 -11.88 -3.39
N ILE A 252 5.76 -12.46 -3.50
CA ILE A 252 6.21 -13.24 -4.66
C ILE A 252 5.35 -14.49 -4.84
N LYS A 253 5.07 -15.23 -3.75
CA LYS A 253 4.16 -16.39 -3.80
C LYS A 253 2.77 -16.00 -4.31
N LYS A 254 2.20 -14.90 -3.81
CA LYS A 254 0.91 -14.37 -4.28
C LYS A 254 0.95 -14.01 -5.77
N ARG A 255 2.02 -13.35 -6.23
CA ARG A 255 2.24 -13.02 -7.66
C ARG A 255 2.32 -14.27 -8.53
N LEU A 256 3.06 -15.29 -8.10
CA LEU A 256 3.19 -16.56 -8.82
C LEU A 256 1.87 -17.32 -8.88
N GLN A 257 1.09 -17.32 -7.80
CA GLN A 257 -0.25 -17.94 -7.80
C GLN A 257 -1.16 -17.27 -8.83
N GLY A 258 -1.23 -15.93 -8.83
CA GLY A 258 -2.02 -15.20 -9.83
C GLY A 258 -1.55 -15.44 -11.27
N LEU A 259 -0.24 -15.59 -11.48
CA LEU A 259 0.31 -15.96 -12.80
C LEU A 259 -0.11 -17.37 -13.20
N LEU A 260 -0.04 -18.35 -12.28
CA LEU A 260 -0.45 -19.73 -12.56
C LEU A 260 -1.96 -19.80 -12.88
N ASP A 261 -2.79 -19.10 -12.12
CA ASP A 261 -4.24 -19.04 -12.36
C ASP A 261 -4.55 -18.42 -13.74
N TYR A 262 -3.77 -17.42 -14.16
CA TYR A 262 -3.88 -16.86 -15.50
C TYR A 262 -3.49 -17.86 -16.60
N ILE A 263 -2.37 -18.56 -16.42
CA ILE A 263 -1.92 -19.60 -17.35
C ILE A 263 -3.00 -20.68 -17.49
N ASP A 264 -3.54 -21.17 -16.38
CA ASP A 264 -4.58 -22.21 -16.36
C ASP A 264 -5.87 -21.76 -17.08
N LYS A 265 -6.26 -20.49 -16.91
CA LYS A 265 -7.38 -19.91 -17.67
C LYS A 265 -7.08 -19.88 -19.16
N VAL A 266 -5.92 -19.37 -19.58
CA VAL A 266 -5.53 -19.29 -21.00
C VAL A 266 -5.50 -20.68 -21.64
N HIS A 267 -4.89 -21.68 -21.00
CA HIS A 267 -4.89 -23.06 -21.48
C HIS A 267 -6.29 -23.65 -21.62
N THR A 268 -7.22 -23.29 -20.74
CA THR A 268 -8.60 -23.77 -20.79
C THR A 268 -9.32 -23.21 -22.03
N PHE A 269 -9.04 -21.96 -22.42
CA PHE A 269 -9.62 -21.36 -23.64
C PHE A 269 -9.01 -21.90 -24.95
N GLU A 270 -7.76 -22.35 -24.95
CA GLU A 270 -7.12 -22.93 -26.14
C GLU A 270 -7.59 -24.38 -26.45
N LEU A 271 -8.29 -25.02 -25.50
CA LEU A 271 -8.78 -26.40 -25.61
C LEU A 271 -10.30 -26.50 -25.89
N GLN A 272 -10.98 -25.37 -26.12
CA GLN A 272 -12.38 -25.27 -26.54
C GLN A 272 -12.48 -24.78 -27.99
#